data_AF-A0A1C6J6F3-F1
#
_entry.id   AF-A0A1C6J6F3-F1
#
_cell.length_a   1.000
_cell.length_b   1.000
_cell.length_c   1.000
_cell.angle_alpha   90.00
_cell.angle_beta   90.00
_cell.angle_gamma   90.00
#
_symmetry.space_group_name_H-M   'P 1'
#
loop_
_entity.id
_entity.type
_entity.pdbx_description
1 polymer ?
#
loop_
_entity_poly.entity_id
_entity_poly.type
_entity_poly.pdbx_seq_one_letter_code
_entity_poly.pdbx_strand_id
1 'polypeptide(L)' 'MTAAEKQQHYQITVDCWRLLLKYQEPVSAQEYWERLVEDARKIAERYEHLRFAEKTILAVLEEIDRIWRTKSEKINNRI' A
#
# COMPACT_ATOMS: atom_id res chain seq x y z
N MET A 1 11.55 5.41 22.09
CA MET A 1 10.93 4.16 21.65
C MET A 1 11.49 2.99 22.44
N THR A 2 10.62 2.27 23.16
CA THR A 2 10.91 0.97 23.79
C THR A 2 11.21 -0.09 22.73
N ALA A 3 11.72 -1.26 23.15
CA ALA A 3 11.95 -2.38 22.23
C ALA A 3 10.64 -2.83 21.54
N ALA A 4 9.52 -2.85 22.27
CA ALA A 4 8.21 -3.18 21.71
C ALA A 4 7.75 -2.16 20.67
N GLU A 5 7.91 -0.85 20.96
CA GLU A 5 7.55 0.22 20.02
C GLU A 5 8.40 0.15 18.74
N LYS A 6 9.70 -0.15 18.85
CA LYS A 6 10.59 -0.36 17.69
C LYS A 6 10.13 -1.55 16.84
N GLN A 7 9.80 -2.67 17.47
CA GLN A 7 9.33 -3.86 16.78
C GLN A 7 8.00 -3.61 16.05
N GLN A 8 7.10 -2.84 16.66
CA GLN A 8 5.83 -2.47 16.06
C GLN A 8 6.01 -1.56 14.85
N HIS A 9 6.86 -0.53 14.94
CA HIS A 9 7.18 0.34 13.79
C HIS A 9 7.83 -0.44 12.65
N TYR A 10 8.73 -1.37 12.98
CA TYR A 10 9.34 -2.27 12.00
C TYR A 10 8.27 -3.10 11.27
N GLN A 11 7.36 -3.73 12.02
CA GLN A 11 6.33 -4.57 11.41
C GLN A 11 5.36 -3.76 10.54
N ILE A 12 4.95 -2.56 10.97
CA ILE A 12 4.13 -1.63 10.16
C ILE A 12 4.85 -1.33 8.84
N THR A 13 6.12 -0.97 8.91
CA THR A 13 6.94 -0.65 7.74
C THR A 13 7.01 -1.83 6.78
N VAL A 14 7.26 -3.04 7.31
CA VAL A 14 7.37 -4.27 6.51
C VAL A 14 6.04 -4.62 5.84
N ASP A 15 4.92 -4.53 6.57
CA ASP A 15 3.60 -4.86 6.01
C ASP A 15 3.19 -3.88 4.91
N CYS A 16 3.44 -2.58 5.10
CA CYS A 16 3.19 -1.56 4.07
C CYS A 16 4.11 -1.74 2.86
N TRP A 17 5.38 -2.07 3.07
CA TRP A 17 6.32 -2.38 1.98
C TRP A 17 5.87 -3.60 1.16
N ARG A 18 5.39 -4.66 1.83
CA ARG A 18 4.82 -5.83 1.16
C ARG A 18 3.57 -5.50 0.34
N LEU A 19 2.73 -4.59 0.83
CA LEU A 19 1.58 -4.09 0.07
C LEU A 19 2.03 -3.41 -1.23
N LEU A 20 3.00 -2.49 -1.14
CA LEU A 20 3.56 -1.82 -2.31
C LEU A 20 4.09 -2.81 -3.35
N LEU A 21 4.90 -3.79 -2.92
CA LEU A 21 5.45 -4.81 -3.82
C LEU A 21 4.38 -5.68 -4.48
N LYS A 22 3.31 -6.01 -3.75
CA LYS A 22 2.20 -6.82 -4.26
C LYS A 22 1.47 -6.14 -5.41
N TYR A 23 1.34 -4.82 -5.35
CA TYR A 23 0.53 -4.04 -6.28
C TYR A 23 1.34 -3.19 -7.28
N GLN A 24 2.67 -3.35 -7.33
CA GLN A 24 3.55 -2.59 -8.24
C GLN A 24 3.32 -2.86 -9.74
N GLU A 25 2.71 -4.01 -10.08
CA GLU A 25 2.35 -4.35 -11.45
C GLU A 25 0.84 -4.18 -11.67
N PRO A 26 0.42 -3.23 -12.54
CA PRO A 26 -0.99 -3.01 -12.86
C PRO A 26 -1.58 -4.22 -13.59
N VAL A 27 -2.76 -4.67 -13.16
CA VAL A 27 -3.63 -5.60 -13.92
C VAL A 27 -4.98 -4.93 -14.19
N SER A 28 -5.95 -5.65 -14.78
CA SER A 28 -7.28 -5.10 -15.10
C SER A 28 -7.94 -4.39 -13.91
N ALA A 29 -8.62 -3.28 -14.19
CA ALA A 29 -8.81 -2.19 -13.23
C ALA A 29 -9.68 -2.51 -12.00
N GLN A 30 -10.85 -3.13 -12.19
CA GLN A 30 -11.84 -3.25 -11.11
C GLN A 30 -11.37 -4.14 -9.96
N GLU A 31 -11.00 -5.39 -10.27
CA GLU A 31 -10.59 -6.38 -9.26
C GLU A 31 -9.29 -5.97 -8.55
N TYR A 32 -8.39 -5.28 -9.25
CA TYR A 32 -7.14 -4.79 -8.70
C TYR A 32 -7.37 -3.82 -7.52
N TRP A 33 -8.22 -2.82 -7.72
CA TRP A 33 -8.48 -1.78 -6.70
C TRP A 33 -9.24 -2.32 -5.51
N GLU A 34 -10.22 -3.19 -5.75
CA GLU A 34 -10.99 -3.83 -4.68
C GLU A 34 -10.08 -4.65 -3.76
N ARG A 35 -9.16 -5.44 -4.35
CA ARG A 35 -8.19 -6.24 -3.58
C ARG A 35 -7.18 -5.38 -2.83
N LEU A 36 -6.73 -4.28 -3.42
CA LEU A 36 -5.82 -3.33 -2.76
C LEU A 36 -6.46 -2.74 -1.51
N VAL A 37 -7.69 -2.24 -1.63
CA VAL A 37 -8.42 -1.62 -0.51
C VAL A 37 -8.65 -2.63 0.60
N GLU A 38 -9.03 -3.86 0.25
CA GLU A 38 -9.24 -4.94 1.21
C GLU A 38 -7.96 -5.32 1.97
N ASP A 39 -6.82 -5.41 1.29
CA ASP A 39 -5.54 -5.71 1.94
C ASP A 39 -5.05 -4.55 2.81
N ALA A 40 -5.22 -3.31 2.37
CA ALA A 40 -4.87 -2.13 3.15
C ALA A 40 -5.73 -2.03 4.43
N ARG A 41 -7.03 -2.36 4.33
CA ARG A 41 -7.94 -2.41 5.48
C ARG A 41 -7.45 -3.43 6.52
N LYS A 42 -7.03 -4.63 6.10
CA LYS A 42 -6.48 -5.65 7.03
C LYS A 42 -5.24 -5.17 7.77
N ILE A 43 -4.39 -4.37 7.12
CA ILE A 43 -3.21 -3.77 7.77
C ILE A 43 -3.68 -2.70 8.77
N ALA A 44 -4.64 -1.85 8.40
CA ALA A 44 -5.18 -0.82 9.28
C ALA A 44 -5.84 -1.41 10.54
N GLU A 45 -6.64 -2.47 10.39
CA GLU A 45 -7.28 -3.20 11.50
C GLU A 45 -6.25 -3.83 12.45
N ARG A 46 -5.14 -4.36 11.93
CA ARG A 46 -4.06 -4.94 12.74
C ARG A 46 -3.38 -3.91 13.64
N TYR A 47 -3.28 -2.67 13.18
CA TYR A 47 -2.55 -1.58 13.83
C TYR A 47 -3.48 -0.45 14.29
N GLU A 48 -4.71 -0.80 14.66
CA GLU A 48 -5.76 0.15 14.99
C GLU A 48 -5.26 1.22 15.97
N HIS A 49 -5.67 2.47 15.74
CA HIS A 49 -5.31 3.66 16.51
C HIS A 49 -3.83 4.09 16.45
N LEU A 50 -2.97 3.43 15.68
CA LEU A 50 -1.59 3.86 15.49
C LEU A 50 -1.47 4.86 14.33
N ARG A 51 -1.29 6.14 14.68
CA ARG A 51 -1.07 7.23 13.70
C ARG A 51 0.06 6.94 12.71
N PHE A 52 1.11 6.24 13.15
CA PHE A 52 2.20 5.85 12.25
C PHE A 52 1.70 4.89 11.15
N ALA A 53 0.93 3.85 11.53
CA ALA A 53 0.37 2.90 10.56
C ALA A 53 -0.56 3.59 9.56
N GLU A 54 -1.49 4.41 10.04
CA GLU A 54 -2.43 5.15 9.18
C GLU A 54 -1.69 5.98 8.11
N LYS A 55 -0.70 6.78 8.53
CA LYS A 55 0.07 7.62 7.61
C LYS A 55 0.90 6.80 6.62
N THR A 56 1.52 5.71 7.08
CA THR A 56 2.33 4.86 6.20
C THR A 56 1.46 4.13 5.18
N ILE A 57 0.29 3.64 5.58
CA ILE A 57 -0.66 2.99 4.65
C ILE A 57 -1.10 3.99 3.58
N LEU A 58 -1.51 5.20 3.96
CA LEU A 58 -1.94 6.24 3.01
C LEU A 58 -0.83 6.59 2.01
N ALA A 59 0.40 6.80 2.48
CA ALA A 59 1.54 7.09 1.60
C ALA A 59 1.82 5.95 0.61
N VAL A 60 1.66 4.69 1.02
CA VAL A 60 1.81 3.54 0.12
C VAL A 60 0.68 3.46 -0.90
N LEU A 61 -0.57 3.73 -0.49
CA LEU A 61 -1.71 3.75 -1.41
C LEU A 61 -1.54 4.84 -2.50
N GLU A 62 -1.08 6.02 -2.10
CA GLU A 62 -0.76 7.11 -3.04
C GLU A 62 0.32 6.73 -4.04
N GLU A 63 1.38 6.04 -3.58
CA GLU A 63 2.46 5.59 -4.46
C GLU A 63 1.99 4.50 -5.44
N ILE A 64 1.13 3.57 -4.99
CA ILE A 64 0.52 2.57 -5.86
C ILE A 64 -0.34 3.22 -6.94
N ASP A 65 -1.16 4.23 -6.60
CA ASP A 65 -1.93 5.02 -7.57
C ASP A 65 -1.02 5.72 -8.58
N ARG A 66 0.06 6.35 -8.12
CA ARG A 66 1.04 6.99 -9.01
C ARG A 66 1.67 5.99 -9.99
N ILE A 67 2.07 4.81 -9.51
CA ILE A 67 2.66 3.74 -10.34
C ILE A 67 1.64 3.27 -11.38
N TRP A 68 0.40 2.99 -10.96
CA TRP A 68 -0.67 2.52 -11.81
C TRP A 68 -0.97 3.51 -12.95
N ARG A 69 -1.12 4.80 -12.62
CA ARG A 69 -1.36 5.87 -13.61
C ARG A 69 -0.21 5.99 -14.59
N THR A 70 1.03 6.05 -14.09
CA THR A 70 2.24 6.17 -14.93
C THR A 70 2.35 5.02 -15.92
N LYS A 71 2.05 3.79 -15.51
CA LYS A 71 2.11 2.61 -16.39
C LYS A 71 0.93 2.56 -17.36
N SER A 72 -0.27 2.92 -16.91
CA SER A 72 -1.48 2.96 -17.76
C SER A 72 -1.36 4.02 -18.87
N GLU A 73 -0.82 5.20 -18.57
CA GLU A 73 -0.53 6.25 -19.56
C GLU A 73 0.49 5.79 -20.60
N LYS A 74 1.55 5.10 -20.17
CA LYS A 74 2.56 4.53 -21.09
C LYS A 74 1.98 3.47 -22.03
N ILE A 75 0.99 2.71 -21.58
CA ILE A 75 0.29 1.73 -22.43
C ILE A 75 -0.55 2.47 -23.49
N ASN A 76 -1.31 3.48 -23.07
CA ASN A 76 -2.18 4.24 -23.99
C ASN A 76 -1.40 5.08 -25.02
N ASN A 77 -0.22 5.60 -24.67
CA ASN A 77 0.62 6.41 -25.58
C ASN A 77 1.51 5.58 -26.54
N ARG A 78 1.45 4.25 -26.46
CA ARG A 78 2.21 3.32 -27.33
C ARG A 78 1.38 2.75 -28.48
N ILE A 79 0.13 3.20 -28.62
CA ILE A 79 -0.83 2.85 -29.68
C ILE A 79 -0.99 4.08 -30.57
#